data_AF-A0A8S3SMN9-F1
#
_entry.id   AF-A0A8S3SMN9-F1
#
_cell.length_a   1.000
_cell.length_b   1.000
_cell.length_c   1.000
_cell.angle_alpha   90.00
_cell.angle_beta   90.00
_cell.angle_gamma   90.00
#
_symmetry.space_group_name_H-M   'P 1'
#
loop_
_entity.id
_entity.type
_entity.pdbx_description
1 polymer ?
#
loop_
_entity_poly.entity_id
_entity_poly.type
_entity_poly.pdbx_seq_one_letter_code
_entity_poly.pdbx_strand_id
1 'polypeptide(L)'
;MAEQEGQQFGVAFQNFSHQLQGLSIKLGAQGVNQIIPTFSGDQAEFKNWMKSIEKYAMLTNLEQNDTKLVAYQSSTSSVSDFIHRWLRDNPRGTWPQLKEELSSRFAEVTDSQHAFEILNKLKEKPTENVQVFAERLLTLAEEAFRGQDGTQAIIQSQLIIFS
;
A
#
# COMPACT_ATOMS: atom_id res chain seq x y z
N MET A 1 -47.01 -17.36 -23.04
CA MET A 1 -45.76 -17.54 -23.80
C MET A 1 -44.79 -16.37 -23.60
N ALA A 2 -45.26 -15.11 -23.61
CA ALA A 2 -44.42 -13.93 -23.37
C ALA A 2 -43.79 -13.81 -21.95
N GLU A 3 -44.41 -14.37 -20.90
CA GLU A 3 -43.87 -14.28 -19.52
C GLU A 3 -42.67 -15.19 -19.27
N GLN A 4 -42.52 -16.29 -20.03
CA GLN A 4 -41.39 -17.22 -19.89
C GLN A 4 -40.11 -16.70 -20.54
N GLU A 5 -40.22 -15.90 -21.61
CA GLU A 5 -39.08 -15.27 -22.29
C GLU A 5 -38.46 -14.15 -21.45
N GLY A 6 -39.27 -13.36 -20.74
CA GLY A 6 -38.80 -12.31 -19.84
C GLY A 6 -38.02 -12.86 -18.62
N GLN A 7 -38.44 -14.01 -18.09
CA GLN A 7 -37.74 -14.68 -16.99
C GLN A 7 -36.42 -15.30 -17.45
N GLN A 8 -36.38 -15.94 -18.63
CA GLN A 8 -35.12 -16.44 -19.20
C GLN A 8 -34.11 -15.34 -19.46
N PHE A 9 -34.56 -14.18 -19.95
CA PHE A 9 -33.68 -13.03 -20.19
C PHE A 9 -33.11 -12.46 -18.87
N GLY A 10 -33.93 -12.38 -17.81
CA GLY A 10 -33.49 -11.93 -16.48
C GLY A 10 -32.41 -12.85 -15.88
N VAL A 11 -32.57 -14.17 -16.01
CA VAL A 11 -31.59 -15.16 -15.54
C VAL A 11 -30.31 -15.11 -16.37
N ALA A 12 -30.41 -14.94 -17.69
CA ALA A 12 -29.25 -14.80 -18.57
C ALA A 12 -28.43 -13.55 -18.24
N PHE A 13 -29.08 -12.41 -17.96
CA PHE A 13 -28.42 -11.18 -17.57
C PHE A 13 -27.75 -11.28 -16.19
N GLN A 14 -28.39 -11.93 -15.21
CA GLN A 14 -27.78 -12.19 -13.90
C GLN A 14 -26.54 -13.07 -14.01
N ASN A 15 -26.61 -14.15 -14.80
CA ASN A 15 -25.47 -15.04 -15.04
C ASN A 15 -24.33 -14.30 -15.73
N PHE A 16 -24.63 -13.44 -16.71
CA PHE A 16 -23.64 -12.61 -17.37
C PHE A 16 -22.98 -11.61 -16.41
N SER A 17 -23.76 -10.94 -15.54
CA SER A 17 -23.19 -10.04 -14.53
C SER A 17 -22.28 -10.77 -13.53
N HIS A 18 -22.64 -11.99 -13.12
CA HIS A 18 -21.80 -12.82 -12.27
C HIS A 18 -20.50 -13.25 -12.97
N GLN A 19 -20.57 -13.56 -14.26
CA GLN A 19 -19.39 -13.89 -15.06
C GLN A 19 -18.48 -12.67 -15.26
N LEU A 20 -19.05 -11.49 -15.50
CA LEU A 20 -18.29 -10.23 -15.58
C LEU A 20 -17.65 -9.84 -14.25
N GLN A 21 -18.35 -10.01 -13.12
CA GLN A 21 -17.76 -9.82 -11.80
C GLN A 21 -16.62 -10.82 -11.55
N GLY A 22 -16.81 -12.10 -11.89
CA GLY A 22 -15.78 -13.12 -11.78
C GLY A 22 -14.56 -12.85 -12.67
N LEU A 23 -14.76 -12.31 -13.88
CA LEU A 23 -13.68 -11.88 -14.78
C LEU A 23 -12.99 -10.61 -14.26
N SER A 24 -13.73 -9.64 -13.76
CA SER A 24 -13.17 -8.41 -13.18
C SER A 24 -12.28 -8.72 -11.97
N ILE A 25 -12.71 -9.64 -11.10
CA ILE A 25 -11.92 -10.11 -9.96
C ILE A 25 -10.64 -10.84 -10.43
N LYS A 26 -10.74 -11.72 -11.44
CA LYS A 26 -9.59 -12.47 -11.97
C LYS A 26 -8.59 -11.60 -12.76
N LEU A 27 -9.08 -10.64 -13.55
CA LEU A 27 -8.26 -9.67 -14.27
C LEU A 27 -7.60 -8.68 -13.31
N GLY A 28 -8.30 -8.25 -12.26
CA GLY A 28 -7.73 -7.50 -11.15
C GLY A 28 -6.60 -8.28 -10.46
N ALA A 29 -6.83 -9.55 -10.12
CA ALA A 29 -5.82 -10.40 -9.47
C ALA A 29 -4.56 -10.64 -10.32
N GLN A 30 -4.71 -10.78 -11.65
CA GLN A 30 -3.55 -10.88 -12.56
C GLN A 30 -2.83 -9.54 -12.74
N GLY A 31 -3.55 -8.42 -12.77
CA GLY A 31 -2.94 -7.08 -12.86
C GLY A 31 -2.19 -6.67 -11.59
N VAL A 32 -2.72 -7.02 -10.41
CA VAL A 32 -2.11 -6.71 -9.11
C VAL A 32 -0.72 -7.31 -8.99
N ASN A 33 -0.54 -8.60 -9.29
CA ASN A 33 0.76 -9.26 -9.15
C ASN A 33 1.80 -8.85 -10.21
N GLN A 34 1.39 -8.14 -11.27
CA GLN A 34 2.32 -7.54 -12.23
C GLN A 34 2.76 -6.12 -11.82
N ILE A 35 1.94 -5.43 -11.03
CA ILE A 35 2.16 -4.03 -10.67
C ILE A 35 2.71 -3.88 -9.25
N ILE A 36 2.24 -4.69 -8.32
CA ILE A 36 2.66 -4.71 -6.93
C ILE A 36 3.60 -5.89 -6.72
N PRO A 37 4.82 -5.66 -6.18
CA PRO A 37 5.73 -6.75 -5.90
C PRO A 37 5.16 -7.67 -4.83
N THR A 38 5.41 -8.97 -4.97
CA THR A 38 4.99 -9.96 -3.98
C THR A 38 5.74 -9.75 -2.67
N PHE A 39 5.02 -9.78 -1.54
CA PHE A 39 5.59 -9.62 -0.21
C PHE A 39 5.48 -10.90 0.62
N SER A 40 6.58 -11.30 1.24
CA SER A 40 6.69 -12.54 2.03
C SER A 40 6.98 -12.30 3.51
N GLY A 41 7.14 -11.05 3.94
CA GLY A 41 7.42 -10.69 5.34
C GLY A 41 8.82 -10.13 5.62
N ASP A 42 9.64 -9.86 4.59
CA ASP A 42 10.93 -9.19 4.75
C ASP A 42 10.73 -7.73 5.19
N GLN A 43 11.21 -7.38 6.38
CA GLN A 43 11.00 -6.06 6.96
C GLN A 43 11.55 -4.92 6.08
N ALA A 44 12.65 -5.15 5.36
CA ALA A 44 13.25 -4.15 4.48
C ALA A 44 12.34 -3.80 3.29
N GLU A 45 11.58 -4.78 2.79
CA GLU A 45 10.68 -4.61 1.65
C GLU A 45 9.27 -4.16 2.03
N PHE A 46 8.93 -4.20 3.32
CA PHE A 46 7.59 -3.84 3.80
C PHE A 46 7.18 -2.44 3.36
N LYS A 47 8.08 -1.45 3.51
CA LYS A 47 7.80 -0.06 3.12
C LYS A 47 7.54 0.07 1.61
N ASN A 48 8.35 -0.59 0.78
CA ASN A 48 8.21 -0.56 -0.67
C ASN A 48 6.91 -1.23 -1.12
N TRP A 49 6.58 -2.37 -0.54
CA TRP A 49 5.34 -3.08 -0.79
C TRP A 49 4.11 -2.24 -0.40
N MET A 50 4.13 -1.63 0.79
CA MET A 50 3.03 -0.77 1.27
C MET A 50 2.80 0.43 0.33
N LYS A 51 3.88 1.13 -0.06
CA LYS A 51 3.80 2.24 -1.02
C LYS A 51 3.23 1.80 -2.37
N SER A 52 3.56 0.58 -2.81
CA SER A 52 3.07 0.03 -4.08
C SER A 52 1.57 -0.24 -4.05
N ILE A 53 1.05 -0.76 -2.94
CA ILE A 53 -0.39 -0.95 -2.71
C ILE A 53 -1.12 0.39 -2.72
N GLU A 54 -0.61 1.38 -1.99
CA GLU A 54 -1.25 2.70 -1.90
C GLU A 54 -1.25 3.44 -3.23
N LYS A 55 -0.13 3.38 -3.97
CA LYS A 55 -0.04 3.91 -5.33
C LYS A 55 -1.05 3.24 -6.26
N TYR A 56 -1.16 1.91 -6.20
CA TYR A 56 -2.12 1.18 -7.01
C TYR A 56 -3.56 1.59 -6.68
N ALA A 57 -3.91 1.64 -5.39
CA ALA A 57 -5.23 2.06 -4.92
C ALA A 57 -5.57 3.48 -5.38
N MET A 58 -4.62 4.42 -5.33
CA MET A 58 -4.80 5.78 -5.82
C MET A 58 -5.01 5.84 -7.34
N LEU A 59 -4.22 5.10 -8.12
CA LEU A 59 -4.32 5.09 -9.59
C LEU A 59 -5.61 4.44 -10.10
N THR A 60 -6.14 3.48 -9.35
CA THR A 60 -7.34 2.72 -9.73
C THR A 60 -8.60 3.16 -8.98
N ASN A 61 -8.48 4.18 -8.12
CA ASN A 61 -9.55 4.70 -7.27
C ASN A 61 -10.27 3.60 -6.48
N LEU A 62 -9.50 2.71 -5.85
CA LEU A 62 -10.06 1.60 -5.07
C LEU A 62 -10.67 2.07 -3.77
N GLU A 63 -11.79 1.47 -3.43
CA GLU A 63 -12.37 1.59 -2.09
C GLU A 63 -11.53 0.80 -1.07
N GLN A 64 -11.63 1.19 0.20
CA GLN A 64 -10.84 0.58 1.28
C GLN A 64 -11.03 -0.93 1.40
N ASN A 65 -12.23 -1.44 1.04
CA ASN A 65 -12.48 -2.88 1.04
C ASN A 65 -11.64 -3.61 0.00
N ASP A 66 -11.53 -3.05 -1.20
CA ASP A 66 -10.76 -3.64 -2.30
C ASP A 66 -9.25 -3.51 -2.04
N THR A 67 -8.81 -2.41 -1.41
CA THR A 67 -7.39 -2.26 -1.03
C THR A 67 -6.90 -3.38 -0.11
N LYS A 68 -7.73 -3.85 0.83
CA LYS A 68 -7.38 -5.00 1.68
C LYS A 68 -7.21 -6.30 0.87
N LEU A 69 -8.05 -6.49 -0.16
CA LEU A 69 -7.96 -7.66 -1.02
C LEU A 69 -6.72 -7.62 -1.91
N VAL A 70 -6.30 -6.44 -2.36
CA VAL A 70 -5.03 -6.24 -3.07
C VAL A 70 -3.84 -6.58 -2.18
N ALA A 71 -3.85 -6.14 -0.91
CA ALA A 71 -2.83 -6.52 0.05
C ALA A 71 -2.80 -8.03 0.29
N TYR A 72 -3.97 -8.67 0.38
CA TYR A 72 -4.04 -10.13 0.50
C TYR A 72 -3.46 -10.84 -0.75
N GLN A 73 -3.83 -10.40 -1.96
CA GLN A 73 -3.40 -11.00 -3.22
C GLN A 73 -1.89 -10.87 -3.48
N SER A 74 -1.30 -9.72 -3.13
CA SER A 74 0.13 -9.45 -3.30
C SER A 74 0.99 -9.96 -2.12
N SER A 75 0.38 -10.63 -1.15
CA SER A 75 1.09 -11.24 -0.02
C SER A 75 1.24 -12.74 -0.17
N THR A 76 2.28 -13.30 0.44
CA THR A 76 2.57 -14.74 0.45
C THR A 76 2.95 -15.23 1.84
N SER A 77 2.96 -16.55 2.01
CA SER A 77 3.44 -17.23 3.23
C SER A 77 2.74 -16.71 4.50
N SER A 78 3.50 -16.45 5.57
CA SER A 78 3.00 -16.02 6.87
C SER A 78 2.21 -14.71 6.84
N VAL A 79 2.53 -13.81 5.91
CA VAL A 79 1.79 -12.54 5.74
C VAL A 79 0.40 -12.81 5.17
N SER A 80 0.29 -13.67 4.15
CA SER A 80 -0.99 -14.05 3.57
C SER A 80 -1.89 -14.76 4.59
N ASP A 81 -1.32 -15.69 5.37
CA ASP A 81 -2.03 -16.36 6.46
C ASP A 81 -2.48 -15.41 7.57
N PHE A 82 -1.68 -14.36 7.84
CA PHE A 82 -2.05 -13.31 8.77
C PHE A 82 -3.22 -12.48 8.25
N ILE A 83 -3.14 -11.96 7.02
CA ILE A 83 -4.18 -11.14 6.42
C ILE A 83 -5.48 -11.93 6.31
N HIS A 84 -5.43 -13.19 5.89
CA HIS A 84 -6.61 -14.05 5.80
C HIS A 84 -7.32 -14.21 7.15
N ARG A 85 -6.57 -14.49 8.23
CA ARG A 85 -7.13 -14.56 9.60
C ARG A 85 -7.70 -13.22 10.04
N TRP A 86 -6.98 -12.13 9.80
CA TRP A 86 -7.44 -10.79 10.16
C TRP A 86 -8.75 -10.42 9.46
N LEU A 87 -8.88 -10.72 8.15
CA LEU A 87 -10.10 -10.46 7.38
C LEU A 87 -11.29 -11.29 7.87
N ARG A 88 -11.04 -12.56 8.23
CA ARG A 88 -12.07 -13.45 8.80
C ARG A 88 -12.57 -12.92 10.15
N ASP A 89 -11.65 -12.49 11.00
CA ASP A 89 -11.95 -12.07 12.37
C ASP A 89 -12.48 -10.62 12.42
N ASN A 90 -12.20 -9.81 11.38
CA ASN A 90 -12.61 -8.41 11.25
C ASN A 90 -13.36 -8.15 9.92
N PRO A 91 -14.59 -8.67 9.74
CA PRO A 91 -15.32 -8.56 8.48
C PRO A 91 -15.68 -7.11 8.11
N ARG A 92 -15.75 -6.20 9.09
CA ARG A 92 -15.97 -4.75 8.90
C ARG A 92 -14.69 -3.92 9.07
N GLY A 93 -13.54 -4.57 9.24
CA GLY A 93 -12.26 -3.89 9.40
C GLY A 93 -11.92 -3.06 8.17
N THR A 94 -11.28 -1.91 8.35
CA THR A 94 -10.93 -0.99 7.27
C THR A 94 -9.48 -1.16 6.83
N TRP A 95 -9.12 -0.61 5.66
CA TRP A 95 -7.73 -0.65 5.20
C TRP A 95 -6.74 0.00 6.19
N PRO A 96 -7.02 1.19 6.75
CA PRO A 96 -6.14 1.81 7.76
C PRO A 96 -5.88 0.90 8.97
N GLN A 97 -6.90 0.21 9.47
CA GLN A 97 -6.75 -0.73 10.59
C GLN A 97 -5.87 -1.94 10.23
N LEU A 98 -6.05 -2.51 9.04
CA LEU A 98 -5.18 -3.58 8.56
C LEU A 98 -3.74 -3.09 8.38
N LYS A 99 -3.56 -1.88 7.85
CA LYS A 99 -2.25 -1.25 7.65
C LYS A 99 -1.52 -1.06 8.98
N GLU A 100 -2.19 -0.61 10.04
CA GLU A 100 -1.61 -0.48 11.38
C GLU A 100 -1.14 -1.83 11.93
N GLU A 101 -1.99 -2.86 11.86
CA GLU A 101 -1.66 -4.21 12.32
C GLU A 101 -0.50 -4.84 11.52
N LEU A 102 -0.49 -4.63 10.21
CA LEU A 102 0.62 -5.05 9.34
C LEU A 102 1.91 -4.31 9.72
N SER A 103 1.82 -3.00 9.94
CA SER A 103 2.99 -2.19 10.30
C SER A 103 3.55 -2.59 11.67
N SER A 104 2.68 -2.89 12.63
CA SER A 104 3.10 -3.34 13.96
C SER A 104 3.85 -4.67 13.95
N ARG A 105 3.68 -5.52 12.91
CA ARG A 105 4.21 -6.89 12.88
C ARG A 105 5.33 -7.08 11.87
N PHE A 106 5.24 -6.40 10.73
CA PHE A 106 6.11 -6.63 9.57
C PHE A 106 6.88 -5.39 9.13
N ALA A 107 6.58 -4.20 9.66
CA ALA A 107 7.47 -3.07 9.41
C ALA A 107 8.76 -3.25 10.20
N GLU A 108 9.87 -2.88 9.57
CA GLU A 108 11.09 -2.61 10.31
C GLU A 108 10.80 -1.51 11.33
N VAL A 109 11.15 -1.75 12.60
CA VAL A 109 11.15 -0.70 13.61
C VAL A 109 12.32 0.23 13.29
N THR A 110 12.13 1.10 12.31
CA THR A 110 13.03 2.23 12.10
C THR A 110 12.78 3.18 13.26
N ASP A 111 13.64 3.14 14.27
CA ASP A 111 13.64 4.16 15.32
C ASP A 111 13.80 5.53 14.63
N SER A 112 12.97 6.50 15.00
CA SER A 112 13.13 7.92 14.63
C SER A 112 14.57 8.39 14.80
N GLN A 113 15.28 7.89 15.83
CA GLN A 113 16.68 8.17 16.07
C GLN A 113 17.60 7.62 14.97
N HIS A 114 17.31 6.42 14.46
CA HIS A 114 18.05 5.81 13.37
C HIS A 114 17.82 6.55 12.05
N ALA A 115 16.58 6.95 11.76
CA ALA A 115 16.26 7.78 10.60
C ALA A 115 16.97 9.15 10.68
N PHE A 116 17.04 9.75 11.87
CA PHE A 116 17.79 10.99 12.11
C PHE A 116 19.31 10.81 11.92
N GLU A 117 19.88 9.69 12.35
CA GLU A 117 21.29 9.37 12.09
C GLU A 117 21.59 9.20 10.59
N ILE A 118 20.68 8.58 9.83
CA ILE A 118 20.81 8.45 8.38
C ILE A 118 20.69 9.82 7.72
N LEU A 119 19.74 10.66 8.16
CA LEU A 119 19.57 12.03 7.66
C LEU A 119 20.85 12.86 7.86
N ASN A 120 21.46 12.81 9.05
CA ASN A 120 22.73 13.50 9.34
C ASN A 120 23.91 13.03 8.49
N LYS A 121 23.89 11.76 8.06
CA LYS A 121 24.94 11.15 7.24
C LYS A 121 24.62 11.19 5.75
N LEU A 122 23.45 11.72 5.37
CA LEU A 122 23.01 11.75 3.99
C LEU A 122 23.93 12.67 3.19
N LYS A 123 24.57 12.10 2.18
CA LYS A 123 25.35 12.86 1.20
C LYS A 123 24.74 12.67 -0.18
N GLU A 124 24.87 13.71 -1.00
CA GLU A 124 24.59 13.65 -2.42
C GLU A 124 25.44 12.54 -3.05
N LYS A 125 24.81 11.68 -3.86
CA LYS A 125 25.55 10.67 -4.61
C LYS A 125 26.15 11.32 -5.87
N PRO A 126 27.35 10.91 -6.34
CA PRO A 126 28.03 11.56 -7.47
C PRO A 126 27.25 11.60 -8.80
N THR A 127 26.20 10.78 -8.93
CA THR A 127 25.38 10.65 -10.14
C THR A 127 23.93 11.10 -9.94
N GLU A 128 23.60 11.64 -8.76
CA GLU A 128 22.25 12.07 -8.41
C GLU A 128 22.04 13.53 -8.83
N ASN A 129 20.85 13.86 -9.32
CA ASN A 129 20.48 15.24 -9.57
C ASN A 129 20.01 15.87 -8.26
N VAL A 130 20.33 17.15 -8.02
CA VAL A 130 19.88 17.96 -6.88
C VAL A 130 18.39 17.78 -6.57
N GLN A 131 17.52 17.69 -7.58
CA GLN A 131 16.08 17.48 -7.37
C GLN A 131 15.77 16.08 -6.81
N VAL A 132 16.45 15.04 -7.30
CA VAL A 132 16.29 13.67 -6.79
C VAL A 132 16.86 13.57 -5.37
N PHE A 133 17.96 14.26 -5.11
CA PHE A 133 18.53 14.37 -3.77
C PHE A 133 17.57 15.08 -2.79
N ALA A 134 16.93 16.18 -3.21
CA ALA A 134 15.96 16.90 -2.39
C ALA A 134 14.74 16.03 -2.02
N GLU A 135 14.20 15.26 -2.96
CA GLU A 135 13.09 14.33 -2.68
C GLU A 135 13.50 13.21 -1.71
N ARG A 136 14.72 12.69 -1.85
CA ARG A 136 15.28 11.69 -0.94
C ARG A 136 15.48 12.27 0.47
N LEU A 137 15.97 13.50 0.56
CA LEU A 137 16.14 14.24 1.82
C LEU A 137 14.79 14.48 2.51
N LEU A 138 13.77 14.93 1.77
CA LEU A 138 12.42 15.15 2.30
C LEU A 138 11.80 13.86 2.82
N THR A 139 11.90 12.76 2.06
CA THR A 139 11.39 11.44 2.48
C THR A 139 12.03 10.98 3.79
N LEU A 140 13.35 11.16 3.95
CA LEU A 140 14.06 10.81 5.19
C LEU A 140 13.70 11.74 6.36
N ALA A 141 13.47 13.03 6.09
CA ALA A 141 13.05 13.99 7.10
C ALA A 141 11.65 13.66 7.64
N GLU A 142 10.68 13.32 6.78
CA GLU A 142 9.34 12.89 7.21
C GLU A 142 9.39 11.65 8.11
N GLU A 143 10.35 10.75 7.88
CA GLU A 143 10.56 9.57 8.72
C GLU A 143 11.27 9.91 10.05
N ALA A 144 12.30 10.77 10.02
CA ALA A 144 13.04 11.18 11.21
C ALA A 144 12.19 12.01 12.18
N PHE A 145 11.27 12.82 11.66
CA PHE A 145 10.41 13.72 12.43
C PHE A 145 8.96 13.25 12.54
N ARG A 146 8.70 11.95 12.34
CA ARG A 146 7.34 11.38 12.34
C ARG A 146 6.56 11.77 13.62
N GLY A 147 5.45 12.48 13.47
CA GLY A 147 4.63 12.98 14.59
C GLY A 147 4.95 14.40 15.05
N GLN A 148 5.93 15.07 14.44
CA GLN A 148 6.13 16.52 14.54
C GLN A 148 5.55 17.19 13.28
N ASP A 149 4.81 18.29 13.44
CA ASP A 149 4.23 19.02 12.32
C ASP A 149 5.35 19.53 11.38
N GLY A 150 5.37 19.02 10.14
CA GLY A 150 6.34 19.36 9.09
C GLY A 150 6.36 20.83 8.67
N THR A 151 5.39 21.63 9.13
CA THR A 151 5.30 23.08 8.98
C THR A 151 6.09 23.86 10.02
N GLN A 152 6.67 23.21 11.04
CA GLN A 152 7.55 23.90 11.98
C GLN A 152 8.79 24.38 11.24
N ALA A 153 8.99 25.71 11.24
CA ALA A 153 10.15 26.41 10.68
C ALA A 153 11.52 25.83 11.13
N ILE A 154 11.53 24.99 12.16
CA ILE A 154 12.69 24.25 12.67
C ILE A 154 13.12 23.13 11.71
N ILE A 155 12.20 22.39 11.10
CA ILE A 155 12.53 21.32 10.15
C ILE A 155 13.11 21.96 8.88
N GLN A 156 12.53 23.07 8.40
CA GLN A 156 13.06 23.82 7.27
C GLN A 156 14.43 24.45 7.57
N SER A 157 14.64 25.00 8.77
CA SER A 157 15.95 25.58 9.14
C SER A 157 17.03 24.53 9.33
N GLN A 158 16.69 23.32 9.79
CA GLN A 158 17.64 22.21 9.88
C GLN A 158 18.01 21.66 8.49
N LEU A 159 17.07 21.58 7.55
CA LEU A 159 17.36 21.14 6.18
C LEU A 159 18.32 22.08 5.44
N ILE A 160 18.29 23.40 5.73
CA ILE A 160 19.24 24.38 5.17
C ILE A 160 20.67 24.18 5.73
N ILE A 161 20.82 23.63 6.94
CA ILE A 161 22.14 23.34 7.53
C ILE A 161 22.80 22.13 6.84
N PHE A 162 22.00 21.24 6.25
CA PHE A 162 22.47 20.02 5.57
C PHE A 162 22.63 20.16 4.05
N SER A 163 22.23 21.29 3.47
CA SER A 163 22.42 21.63 2.04
C SER A 163 23.78 22.26 1.72
#